data_AF-A0A1G9NC88-F1
#
_entry.id   AF-A0A1G9NC88-F1
#
_cell.length_a   1.000
_cell.length_b   1.000
_cell.length_c   1.000
_cell.angle_alpha   90.00
_cell.angle_beta   90.00
_cell.angle_gamma   90.00
#
_symmetry.space_group_name_H-M   'P 1'
#
loop_
_entity.id
_entity.type
_entity.pdbx_description
1 polymer ?
#
loop_
_entity_poly.entity_id
_entity_poly.type
_entity_poly.pdbx_seq_one_letter_code
_entity_poly.pdbx_strand_id
1 'polypeptide(L)'
;MIKQSPKTILQMHIRSLISKLLGLNIVFVITASFINNPVDSSENWSDLPQSMDFNTDGLYFAEFYDYIYRGHFENIELKREDMQFLMIFGQYLRAFGKQCPSALPADKVEIMEEVCATEEVTRNGYGDVLSRVCVRWEWVGTGLYARPDLYAAKMEVEGMQRTDALRTAMEMITDPNSMGNSVDLMHKAKGLQNDMVQIFKLNPCNSLGVRRFEENLKLFALSKPAIRMQGSSKYATMKKSGGPSGSQDFNRLIDDLVANQSKTWSFNRYTQGSISGVTILSKDNEGRPMALQANYSYKGFGSSANGWVKIDFTNGLPNCIYFFDFPSNCKTPSSSIVAAYAQGSYGK
;
A
#
# COMPACT_ATOMS: atom_id res chain seq x y z
N MET A 1 47.25 -6.79 83.59
CA MET A 1 46.56 -7.98 84.14
C MET A 1 46.16 -8.87 82.98
N ILE A 2 47.04 -9.83 82.66
CA ILE A 2 46.77 -11.28 82.60
C ILE A 2 45.88 -11.63 81.39
N LYS A 3 46.47 -11.84 80.19
CA LYS A 3 46.97 -13.13 79.63
C LYS A 3 45.82 -14.15 79.49
N GLN A 4 45.54 -14.78 78.34
CA GLN A 4 46.47 -15.43 77.41
C GLN A 4 45.74 -15.84 76.10
N SER A 5 46.48 -15.77 74.99
CA SER A 5 46.26 -16.40 73.67
C SER A 5 46.51 -17.93 73.74
N PRO A 6 46.84 -18.70 72.66
CA PRO A 6 46.48 -18.75 71.22
C PRO A 6 46.04 -20.18 70.79
N LYS A 7 45.88 -20.45 69.48
CA LYS A 7 46.46 -21.60 68.70
C LYS A 7 45.49 -22.19 67.66
N THR A 8 45.71 -21.96 66.36
CA THR A 8 46.58 -22.68 65.39
C THR A 8 45.98 -23.94 64.74
N ILE A 9 46.14 -23.97 63.40
CA ILE A 9 46.74 -25.05 62.60
C ILE A 9 45.84 -26.15 61.99
N LEU A 10 46.11 -26.35 60.68
CA LEU A 10 46.18 -27.59 59.89
C LEU A 10 44.97 -28.05 59.05
N GLN A 11 45.26 -28.09 57.74
CA GLN A 11 45.21 -29.24 56.81
C GLN A 11 43.88 -29.99 56.64
N MET A 12 43.34 -30.03 55.42
CA MET A 12 43.75 -30.88 54.29
C MET A 12 43.06 -32.25 54.37
N HIS A 13 42.56 -32.71 53.21
CA HIS A 13 42.08 -34.06 52.91
C HIS A 13 40.65 -34.40 53.39
N ILE A 14 39.80 -35.14 52.68
CA ILE A 14 39.76 -35.80 51.36
C ILE A 14 38.34 -36.42 51.33
N ARG A 15 37.65 -36.45 50.16
CA ARG A 15 36.65 -37.46 49.71
C ARG A 15 35.52 -37.84 50.72
N SER A 16 34.22 -37.85 50.40
CA SER A 16 33.56 -38.51 49.28
C SER A 16 32.13 -38.89 49.69
N LEU A 17 31.22 -38.89 48.71
CA LEU A 17 29.98 -39.69 48.59
C LEU A 17 28.68 -39.28 49.32
N ILE A 18 27.71 -38.87 48.49
CA ILE A 18 26.30 -39.34 48.41
C ILE A 18 25.35 -38.99 49.56
N SER A 19 24.34 -38.13 49.31
CA SER A 19 22.95 -38.55 49.04
C SER A 19 21.94 -37.38 49.16
N LYS A 20 21.02 -37.31 48.19
CA LYS A 20 19.65 -36.75 48.24
C LYS A 20 19.49 -35.22 48.29
N LEU A 21 19.18 -34.61 47.15
CA LEU A 21 17.81 -34.30 46.69
C LEU A 21 17.03 -33.39 47.66
N LEU A 22 17.05 -32.09 47.42
CA LEU A 22 15.84 -31.26 47.51
C LEU A 22 16.05 -29.96 46.74
N GLY A 23 15.09 -29.70 45.85
CA GLY A 23 15.22 -28.77 44.73
C GLY A 23 15.32 -27.31 45.13
N LEU A 24 16.08 -26.57 44.31
CA LEU A 24 15.94 -25.14 44.21
C LEU A 24 15.75 -24.80 42.74
N ASN A 25 14.57 -24.25 42.45
CA ASN A 25 14.17 -23.71 41.16
C ASN A 25 15.21 -22.68 40.69
N ILE A 26 16.02 -23.03 39.69
CA ILE A 26 16.78 -22.05 38.93
C ILE A 26 15.85 -21.54 37.84
N VAL A 27 15.29 -20.36 38.07
CA VAL A 27 14.65 -19.53 37.06
C VAL A 27 15.73 -19.19 36.03
N PHE A 28 15.68 -19.85 34.88
CA PHE A 28 16.43 -19.43 33.70
C PHE A 28 15.79 -18.13 33.19
N VAL A 29 16.30 -16.99 33.64
CA VAL A 29 16.03 -15.72 32.97
C VAL A 29 16.81 -15.78 31.66
N ILE A 30 16.14 -16.22 30.59
CA ILE A 30 16.60 -15.97 29.23
C ILE A 30 16.45 -14.47 29.03
N THR A 31 17.50 -13.71 29.33
CA THR A 31 17.67 -12.39 28.73
C THR A 31 17.94 -12.65 27.26
N ALA A 32 16.87 -12.78 26.47
CA ALA A 32 16.94 -12.44 25.07
C ALA A 32 17.26 -10.95 25.05
N SER A 33 18.55 -10.63 24.95
CA SER A 33 19.00 -9.32 24.56
C SER A 33 18.47 -9.09 23.15
N PHE A 34 17.25 -8.58 23.05
CA PHE A 34 16.78 -7.92 21.86
C PHE A 34 17.67 -6.69 21.71
N ILE A 35 18.77 -6.84 20.99
CA ILE A 35 19.49 -5.72 20.41
C ILE A 35 18.53 -5.14 19.36
N ASN A 36 17.60 -4.32 19.82
CA ASN A 36 16.99 -3.30 18.98
C ASN A 36 18.08 -2.25 18.81
N ASN A 37 18.98 -2.44 17.84
CA ASN A 37 19.74 -1.32 17.35
C ASN A 37 18.72 -0.38 16.71
N PRO A 38 18.51 0.85 17.22
CA PRO A 38 17.81 1.86 16.44
C PRO A 38 18.60 2.00 15.15
N VAL A 39 17.97 1.71 14.01
CA VAL A 39 18.55 1.97 12.68
C VAL A 39 18.76 3.48 12.60
N ASP A 40 20.01 3.88 12.76
CA ASP A 40 20.46 5.26 12.78
C ASP A 40 20.37 5.85 11.37
N SER A 41 20.14 7.15 11.32
CA SER A 41 19.96 7.98 10.13
C SER A 41 21.20 8.13 9.24
N SER A 42 22.26 7.36 9.50
CA SER A 42 23.55 7.43 8.81
C SER A 42 23.87 6.22 7.93
N GLU A 43 22.94 5.29 7.71
CA GLU A 43 23.18 4.16 6.80
C GLU A 43 23.33 4.65 5.36
N ASN A 44 24.48 4.35 4.74
CA ASN A 44 24.68 4.57 3.32
C ASN A 44 23.80 3.59 2.54
N TRP A 45 22.59 4.04 2.17
CA TRP A 45 21.61 3.23 1.44
C TRP A 45 22.12 2.64 0.12
N SER A 46 23.22 3.18 -0.41
CA SER A 46 23.91 2.68 -1.61
C SER A 46 24.61 1.35 -1.37
N ASP A 47 24.98 1.05 -0.13
CA ASP A 47 25.78 -0.14 0.24
C ASP A 47 24.94 -1.30 0.82
N LEU A 48 23.62 -1.12 0.93
CA LEU A 48 22.71 -2.14 1.45
C LEU A 48 22.54 -3.33 0.48
N PRO A 49 22.21 -4.53 1.01
CA PRO A 49 22.02 -5.72 0.19
C PRO A 49 20.97 -5.51 -0.91
N GLN A 50 21.28 -5.90 -2.14
CA GLN A 50 20.31 -5.84 -3.25
C GLN A 50 19.16 -6.85 -3.10
N SER A 51 19.27 -7.81 -2.17
CA SER A 51 18.28 -8.84 -1.86
C SER A 51 17.44 -8.49 -0.63
N MET A 52 16.81 -7.32 -0.65
CA MET A 52 15.76 -6.99 0.32
C MET A 52 14.40 -7.36 -0.28
N ASP A 53 13.48 -7.84 0.55
CA ASP A 53 12.13 -8.19 0.14
C ASP A 53 11.15 -7.08 0.52
N PHE A 54 10.36 -6.66 -0.46
CA PHE A 54 9.20 -5.81 -0.28
C PHE A 54 8.10 -6.30 -1.22
N ASN A 55 7.06 -6.91 -0.64
CA ASN A 55 5.98 -7.57 -1.34
C ASN A 55 4.83 -6.59 -1.58
N THR A 56 4.50 -6.38 -2.85
CA THR A 56 3.39 -5.54 -3.29
C THR A 56 2.23 -6.33 -3.89
N ASP A 57 2.31 -7.66 -3.90
CA ASP A 57 1.33 -8.49 -4.59
C ASP A 57 -0.07 -8.41 -3.99
N GLY A 58 -1.05 -8.23 -4.88
CA GLY A 58 -2.45 -8.11 -4.51
C GLY A 58 -2.86 -6.74 -3.97
N LEU A 59 -1.92 -5.79 -3.84
CA LEU A 59 -2.22 -4.39 -3.54
C LEU A 59 -2.80 -3.69 -4.77
N TYR A 60 -3.66 -2.70 -4.56
CA TYR A 60 -4.28 -1.86 -5.58
C TYR A 60 -3.23 -0.98 -6.27
N PHE A 61 -2.34 -0.35 -5.50
CA PHE A 61 -1.22 0.47 -6.02
C PHE A 61 0.10 -0.31 -6.12
N ALA A 62 0.04 -1.62 -6.37
CA ALA A 62 1.19 -2.51 -6.34
C ALA A 62 2.38 -2.08 -7.22
N GLU A 63 2.09 -1.57 -8.43
CA GLU A 63 3.11 -1.07 -9.36
C GLU A 63 3.82 0.18 -8.81
N PHE A 64 3.05 1.16 -8.32
CA PHE A 64 3.59 2.36 -7.70
C PHE A 64 4.49 2.00 -6.52
N TYR A 65 4.04 1.11 -5.64
CA TYR A 65 4.81 0.70 -4.48
C TYR A 65 6.13 0.00 -4.86
N ASP A 66 6.12 -0.86 -5.87
CA ASP A 66 7.31 -1.57 -6.34
C ASP A 66 8.31 -0.62 -7.01
N TYR A 67 7.84 0.35 -7.80
CA TYR A 67 8.73 1.35 -8.41
C TYR A 67 9.35 2.29 -7.38
N ILE A 68 8.57 2.75 -6.39
CA ILE A 68 9.12 3.52 -5.27
C ILE A 68 10.17 2.69 -4.54
N TYR A 69 9.81 1.47 -4.12
CA TYR A 69 10.73 0.57 -3.43
C TYR A 69 12.05 0.37 -4.18
N ARG A 70 11.99 0.06 -5.49
CA ARG A 70 13.15 -0.18 -6.35
C ARG A 70 13.90 1.09 -6.76
N GLY A 71 13.31 2.26 -6.57
CA GLY A 71 13.86 3.52 -7.06
C GLY A 71 13.85 3.63 -8.59
N HIS A 72 12.82 3.08 -9.23
CA HIS A 72 12.61 3.15 -10.68
C HIS A 72 11.60 4.26 -11.02
N PHE A 73 11.90 5.49 -10.59
CA PHE A 73 10.99 6.62 -10.70
C PHE A 73 10.59 6.95 -12.14
N GLU A 74 11.41 6.58 -13.13
CA GLU A 74 11.11 6.77 -14.55
C GLU A 74 9.88 6.00 -15.05
N ASN A 75 9.43 4.97 -14.32
CA ASN A 75 8.25 4.19 -14.66
C ASN A 75 6.99 4.65 -13.91
N ILE A 76 7.10 5.63 -13.00
CA ILE A 76 5.97 6.13 -12.22
C ILE A 76 5.22 7.18 -13.05
N GLU A 77 3.95 6.89 -13.36
CA GLU A 77 3.06 7.81 -14.08
C GLU A 77 2.56 8.96 -13.20
N LEU A 78 2.39 8.70 -11.89
CA LEU A 78 2.01 9.70 -10.90
C LEU A 78 3.14 10.71 -10.69
N LYS A 79 2.79 11.99 -10.59
CA LYS A 79 3.70 13.06 -10.25
C LYS A 79 3.64 13.38 -8.75
N ARG A 80 4.67 14.01 -8.21
CA ARG A 80 4.69 14.43 -6.79
C ARG A 80 3.61 15.47 -6.50
N GLU A 81 3.22 16.26 -7.50
CA GLU A 81 2.18 17.29 -7.37
C GLU A 81 0.77 16.71 -7.42
N ASP A 82 0.59 15.47 -7.87
CA ASP A 82 -0.74 14.87 -8.05
C ASP A 82 -1.43 14.62 -6.70
N MET A 83 -2.70 15.02 -6.58
CA MET A 83 -3.54 14.77 -5.39
C MET A 83 -3.50 13.30 -4.92
N GLN A 84 -3.45 12.38 -5.88
CA GLN A 84 -3.38 10.95 -5.61
C GLN A 84 -2.08 10.55 -4.90
N PHE A 85 -0.94 11.16 -5.25
CA PHE A 85 0.32 10.89 -4.56
C PHE A 85 0.27 11.38 -3.11
N LEU A 86 -0.22 12.60 -2.86
CA LEU A 86 -0.38 13.11 -1.48
C LEU A 86 -1.32 12.21 -0.66
N MET A 87 -2.40 11.74 -1.25
CA MET A 87 -3.33 10.83 -0.61
C MET A 87 -2.63 9.51 -0.23
N ILE A 88 -1.89 8.89 -1.14
CA ILE A 88 -1.12 7.67 -0.87
C ILE A 88 -0.09 7.90 0.24
N PHE A 89 0.66 9.00 0.17
CA PHE A 89 1.71 9.32 1.14
C PHE A 89 1.13 9.58 2.54
N GLY A 90 0.08 10.39 2.64
CA GLY A 90 -0.60 10.68 3.90
C GLY A 90 -1.22 9.42 4.54
N GLN A 91 -1.86 8.56 3.73
CA GLN A 91 -2.43 7.31 4.23
C GLN A 91 -1.34 6.31 4.66
N TYR A 92 -0.21 6.26 3.96
CA TYR A 92 0.94 5.46 4.37
C TYR A 92 1.44 5.86 5.77
N LEU A 93 1.66 7.15 6.01
CA LEU A 93 2.12 7.65 7.32
C LEU A 93 1.16 7.27 8.45
N ARG A 94 -0.16 7.46 8.23
CA ARG A 94 -1.18 7.10 9.21
C ARG A 94 -1.24 5.61 9.45
N ALA A 95 -1.13 4.80 8.39
CA ALA A 95 -1.13 3.35 8.48
C ALA A 95 0.09 2.83 9.24
N PHE A 96 1.28 3.37 8.97
CA PHE A 96 2.51 3.04 9.68
C PHE A 96 2.41 3.45 11.14
N GLY A 97 2.01 4.69 11.43
CA GLY A 97 1.86 5.19 12.80
C GLY A 97 0.89 4.36 13.64
N LYS A 98 -0.16 3.83 13.01
CA LYS A 98 -1.15 2.97 13.66
C LYS A 98 -0.68 1.52 13.85
N GLN A 99 -0.06 0.92 12.85
CA GLN A 99 0.26 -0.52 12.84
C GLN A 99 1.69 -0.83 13.29
N CYS A 100 2.58 0.14 13.22
CA CYS A 100 4.01 0.01 13.50
C CYS A 100 4.51 1.01 14.58
N PRO A 101 3.78 1.26 15.68
CA PRO A 101 4.16 2.29 16.64
C PRO A 101 5.52 2.03 17.32
N SER A 102 5.92 0.77 17.46
CA SER A 102 7.21 0.35 18.03
C SER A 102 8.39 0.52 17.07
N ALA A 103 8.14 0.72 15.78
CA ALA A 103 9.15 0.93 14.74
C ALA A 103 9.48 2.43 14.54
N LEU A 104 8.72 3.32 15.17
CA LEU A 104 8.93 4.76 15.13
C LEU A 104 10.12 5.16 16.02
N PRO A 105 10.87 6.20 15.62
CA PRO A 105 11.99 6.69 16.40
C PRO A 105 11.52 7.46 17.64
N ALA A 106 12.45 7.74 18.56
CA ALA A 106 12.14 8.46 19.79
C ALA A 106 11.67 9.90 19.54
N ASP A 107 12.22 10.55 18.51
CA ASP A 107 11.92 11.91 18.07
C ASP A 107 10.72 12.01 17.12
N LYS A 108 9.89 10.96 17.05
CA LYS A 108 8.68 10.93 16.21
C LYS A 108 7.81 12.18 16.39
N VAL A 109 7.21 12.64 15.30
CA VAL A 109 6.32 13.81 15.27
C VAL A 109 4.87 13.36 15.14
N GLU A 110 3.97 14.08 15.79
CA GLU A 110 2.54 13.85 15.64
C GLU A 110 2.07 14.30 14.26
N ILE A 111 1.27 13.45 13.60
CA ILE A 111 0.62 13.78 12.34
C ILE A 111 -0.52 14.76 12.67
N MET A 112 -0.45 15.94 12.08
CA MET A 112 -1.48 16.97 12.20
C MET A 112 -2.47 16.90 11.03
N GLU A 113 -3.71 17.33 11.28
CA GLU A 113 -4.74 17.52 10.26
C GLU A 113 -5.53 18.81 10.45
N GLU A 114 -6.00 19.39 9.35
CA GLU A 114 -6.92 20.53 9.41
C GLU A 114 -8.34 20.04 9.62
N VAL A 115 -8.96 20.50 10.71
CA VAL A 115 -10.38 20.28 11.00
C VAL A 115 -11.14 21.59 10.91
N CYS A 116 -12.41 21.50 10.53
CA CYS A 116 -13.27 22.66 10.50
C CYS A 116 -13.62 23.09 11.93
N ALA A 117 -13.12 24.25 12.31
CA ALA A 117 -13.30 24.80 13.64
C ALA A 117 -14.54 25.71 13.73
N THR A 118 -14.96 26.29 12.59
CA THR A 118 -16.15 27.13 12.52
C THR A 118 -16.79 27.01 11.14
N GLU A 119 -18.07 26.66 11.12
CA GLU A 119 -18.90 26.63 9.92
C GLU A 119 -19.73 27.91 9.84
N GLU A 120 -19.82 28.48 8.64
CA GLU A 120 -20.88 29.41 8.27
C GLU A 120 -22.07 28.61 7.75
N VAL A 121 -23.24 28.85 8.34
CA VAL A 121 -24.48 28.14 8.02
C VAL A 121 -25.46 29.09 7.37
N THR A 122 -25.73 28.92 6.08
CA THR A 122 -26.77 29.68 5.39
C THR A 122 -28.13 29.01 5.63
N ARG A 123 -29.14 29.79 6.04
CA ARG A 123 -30.51 29.30 6.27
C ARG A 123 -31.52 29.99 5.35
N ASN A 124 -32.59 29.30 4.96
CA ASN A 124 -33.71 29.90 4.25
C ASN A 124 -34.57 30.77 5.19
N GLY A 125 -35.58 31.46 4.64
CA GLY A 125 -36.52 32.28 5.41
C GLY A 125 -37.39 31.52 6.43
N TYR A 126 -37.37 30.18 6.40
CA TYR A 126 -38.06 29.28 7.34
C TYR A 126 -37.11 28.67 8.40
N GLY A 127 -35.80 28.95 8.31
CA GLY A 127 -34.78 28.46 9.23
C GLY A 127 -34.08 27.15 8.80
N ASP A 128 -34.44 26.55 7.66
CA ASP A 128 -33.78 25.35 7.16
C ASP A 128 -32.38 25.66 6.64
N VAL A 129 -31.43 24.76 6.91
CA VAL A 129 -30.04 24.91 6.44
C VAL A 129 -29.97 24.67 4.94
N LEU A 130 -29.55 25.68 4.20
CA LEU A 130 -29.30 25.63 2.75
C LEU A 130 -27.87 25.15 2.46
N SER A 131 -26.90 25.61 3.23
CA SER A 131 -25.50 25.23 3.07
C SER A 131 -24.73 25.35 4.38
N ARG A 132 -23.62 24.61 4.46
CA ARG A 132 -22.59 24.74 5.49
C ARG A 132 -21.26 24.89 4.77
N VAL A 133 -20.52 25.93 5.08
CA VAL A 133 -19.18 26.17 4.53
C VAL A 133 -18.22 26.36 5.69
N CYS A 134 -17.08 25.68 5.65
CA CYS A 134 -16.07 25.90 6.67
C CYS A 134 -15.39 27.25 6.44
N VAL A 135 -15.43 28.14 7.44
CA VAL A 135 -14.83 29.48 7.37
C VAL A 135 -13.59 29.64 8.24
N ARG A 136 -13.37 28.71 9.18
CA ARG A 136 -12.15 28.66 9.99
C ARG A 136 -11.65 27.24 10.13
N TRP A 137 -10.40 27.02 9.76
CA TRP A 137 -9.69 25.75 9.89
C TRP A 137 -8.69 25.83 11.05
N GLU A 138 -8.49 24.73 11.76
CA GLU A 138 -7.46 24.63 12.80
C GLU A 138 -6.72 23.30 12.68
N TRP A 139 -5.44 23.33 13.04
CA TRP A 139 -4.59 22.14 13.05
C TRP A 139 -4.74 21.40 14.36
N VAL A 140 -5.17 20.14 14.29
CA VAL A 140 -5.31 19.25 15.44
C VAL A 140 -4.42 18.03 15.29
N GLY A 141 -3.91 17.55 16.42
CA GLY A 141 -3.15 16.31 16.50
C GLY A 141 -4.06 15.09 16.33
N THR A 142 -3.61 14.13 15.53
CA THR A 142 -4.38 12.91 15.24
C THR A 142 -4.18 11.79 16.26
N GLY A 143 -3.24 11.95 17.20
CA GLY A 143 -2.75 10.86 18.06
C GLY A 143 -1.91 9.80 17.33
N LEU A 144 -1.70 9.96 16.02
CA LEU A 144 -0.81 9.12 15.21
C LEU A 144 0.52 9.83 14.99
N TYR A 145 1.59 9.06 14.87
CA TYR A 145 2.95 9.58 14.77
C TYR A 145 3.66 9.08 13.52
N ALA A 146 4.61 9.86 13.02
CA ALA A 146 5.42 9.57 11.86
C ALA A 146 6.90 9.84 12.14
N ARG A 147 7.78 9.32 11.26
CA ARG A 147 9.19 9.74 11.22
C ARG A 147 9.26 11.23 10.85
N PRO A 148 10.09 12.04 11.51
CA PRO A 148 10.11 13.49 11.28
C PRO A 148 10.45 13.88 9.83
N ASP A 149 11.45 13.24 9.25
CA ASP A 149 11.91 13.52 7.88
C ASP A 149 10.87 13.13 6.82
N LEU A 150 10.21 11.99 7.03
CA LEU A 150 9.17 11.49 6.12
C LEU A 150 7.90 12.35 6.21
N TYR A 151 7.52 12.79 7.42
CA TYR A 151 6.40 13.72 7.61
C TYR A 151 6.71 15.10 6.99
N ALA A 152 7.92 15.62 7.18
CA ALA A 152 8.34 16.88 6.58
C ALA A 152 8.27 16.84 5.04
N ALA A 153 8.71 15.74 4.42
CA ALA A 153 8.61 15.56 2.97
C ALA A 153 7.15 15.53 2.49
N LYS A 154 6.25 14.89 3.24
CA LYS A 154 4.80 14.94 2.95
C LYS A 154 4.27 16.38 3.04
N MET A 155 4.69 17.15 4.05
CA MET A 155 4.24 18.53 4.22
C MET A 155 4.74 19.45 3.09
N GLU A 156 5.92 19.18 2.52
CA GLU A 156 6.40 19.91 1.35
C GLU A 156 5.47 19.70 0.13
N VAL A 157 5.07 18.44 -0.11
CA VAL A 157 4.14 18.09 -1.19
C VAL A 157 2.76 18.71 -0.95
N GLU A 158 2.27 18.68 0.28
CA GLU A 158 1.00 19.33 0.64
C GLU A 158 1.02 20.84 0.37
N GLY A 159 2.14 21.51 0.67
CA GLY A 159 2.32 22.93 0.37
C GLY A 159 2.15 23.25 -1.12
N MET A 160 2.63 22.38 -2.00
CA MET A 160 2.49 22.54 -3.46
C MET A 160 1.04 22.37 -3.94
N GLN A 161 0.28 21.46 -3.33
CA GLN A 161 -1.12 21.26 -3.72
C GLN A 161 -2.03 22.40 -3.28
N ARG A 162 -1.72 23.03 -2.14
CA ARG A 162 -2.45 24.23 -1.69
C ARG A 162 -2.35 25.38 -2.70
N THR A 163 -1.21 25.54 -3.36
CA THR A 163 -1.05 26.57 -4.40
C THR A 163 -1.78 26.21 -5.71
N ASP A 164 -1.92 24.91 -5.99
CA ASP A 164 -2.54 24.38 -7.22
C ASP A 164 -4.03 24.02 -7.08
N ALA A 165 -4.63 24.25 -5.90
CA ALA A 165 -5.99 23.85 -5.57
C ALA A 165 -7.05 24.44 -6.52
N LEU A 166 -6.88 25.70 -6.94
CA LEU A 166 -7.81 26.37 -7.85
C LEU A 166 -7.80 25.73 -9.26
N ARG A 167 -6.61 25.41 -9.79
CA ARG A 167 -6.46 24.73 -11.08
C ARG A 167 -7.12 23.36 -11.05
N THR A 168 -6.84 22.60 -9.99
CA THR A 168 -7.40 21.25 -9.78
C THR A 168 -8.93 21.29 -9.70
N ALA A 169 -9.50 22.26 -8.98
CA ALA A 169 -10.95 22.44 -8.90
C ALA A 169 -11.57 22.78 -10.27
N MET A 170 -10.92 23.63 -11.08
CA MET A 170 -11.40 23.96 -12.43
C MET A 170 -11.36 22.75 -13.37
N GLU A 171 -10.30 21.94 -13.31
CA GLU A 171 -10.18 20.70 -14.09
C GLU A 171 -11.33 19.73 -13.75
N MET A 172 -11.68 19.57 -12.47
CA MET A 172 -12.80 18.73 -12.06
C MET A 172 -14.17 19.26 -12.52
N ILE A 173 -14.38 20.58 -12.53
CA ILE A 173 -15.66 21.20 -12.93
C ILE A 173 -15.88 21.11 -14.44
N THR A 174 -14.82 21.28 -15.22
CA THR A 174 -14.89 21.28 -16.69
C THR A 174 -14.89 19.87 -17.30
N ASP A 175 -14.75 18.83 -16.47
CA ASP A 175 -14.68 17.44 -16.92
C ASP A 175 -16.06 16.89 -17.33
N PRO A 176 -16.24 16.51 -18.62
CA PRO A 176 -17.49 15.93 -19.11
C PRO A 176 -17.81 14.54 -18.53
N ASN A 177 -16.85 13.87 -17.87
CA ASN A 177 -17.01 12.57 -17.20
C ASN A 177 -16.89 12.65 -15.67
N SER A 178 -17.22 13.79 -15.08
CA SER A 178 -17.10 14.06 -13.64
C SER A 178 -17.70 12.99 -12.73
N MET A 179 -18.86 12.41 -13.09
CA MET A 179 -19.50 11.33 -12.32
C MET A 179 -18.68 10.03 -12.34
N GLY A 180 -18.21 9.61 -13.51
CA GLY A 180 -17.37 8.41 -13.64
C GLY A 180 -16.04 8.57 -12.91
N ASN A 181 -15.46 9.77 -12.96
CA ASN A 181 -14.21 10.10 -12.27
C ASN A 181 -14.40 10.20 -10.75
N SER A 182 -15.55 10.66 -10.28
CA SER A 182 -15.92 10.63 -8.86
C SER A 182 -16.02 9.19 -8.34
N VAL A 183 -16.67 8.31 -9.09
CA VAL A 183 -16.76 6.87 -8.76
C VAL A 183 -15.37 6.23 -8.78
N ASP A 184 -14.53 6.56 -9.76
CA ASP A 184 -13.15 6.10 -9.81
C ASP A 184 -12.31 6.54 -8.60
N LEU A 185 -12.45 7.79 -8.19
CA LEU A 185 -11.81 8.31 -6.98
C LEU A 185 -12.23 7.52 -5.73
N MET A 186 -13.52 7.18 -5.60
CA MET A 186 -14.01 6.34 -4.50
C MET A 186 -13.38 4.93 -4.54
N HIS A 187 -13.27 4.32 -5.72
CA HIS A 187 -12.63 3.02 -5.88
C HIS A 187 -11.14 3.08 -5.50
N LYS A 188 -10.42 4.11 -5.95
CA LYS A 188 -9.02 4.37 -5.59
C LYS A 188 -8.84 4.58 -4.09
N ALA A 189 -9.72 5.38 -3.46
CA ALA A 189 -9.68 5.61 -2.01
C ALA A 189 -9.91 4.32 -1.22
N LYS A 190 -10.88 3.49 -1.64
CA LYS A 190 -11.13 2.18 -1.02
C LYS A 190 -10.01 1.17 -1.28
N GLY A 191 -9.43 1.19 -2.48
CA GLY A 191 -8.23 0.43 -2.83
C GLY A 191 -7.06 0.79 -1.92
N LEU A 192 -6.78 2.08 -1.77
CA LEU A 192 -5.76 2.59 -0.86
C LEU A 192 -6.01 2.17 0.59
N GLN A 193 -7.25 2.28 1.07
CA GLN A 193 -7.61 1.85 2.42
C GLN A 193 -7.33 0.36 2.62
N ASN A 194 -7.68 -0.48 1.65
CA ASN A 194 -7.39 -1.91 1.68
C ASN A 194 -5.88 -2.17 1.65
N ASP A 195 -5.12 -1.44 0.83
CA ASP A 195 -3.67 -1.55 0.76
C ASP A 195 -3.03 -1.23 2.09
N MET A 196 -3.45 -0.15 2.74
CA MET A 196 -2.93 0.26 4.05
C MET A 196 -3.19 -0.77 5.14
N VAL A 197 -4.26 -1.57 5.05
CA VAL A 197 -4.54 -2.68 5.97
C VAL A 197 -3.64 -3.90 5.72
N GLN A 198 -3.10 -4.05 4.51
CA GLN A 198 -2.35 -5.24 4.08
C GLN A 198 -0.85 -5.02 4.00
N ILE A 199 -0.39 -3.81 3.65
CA ILE A 199 1.02 -3.54 3.33
C ILE A 199 1.97 -3.95 4.46
N PHE A 200 1.59 -3.70 5.73
CA PHE A 200 2.39 -4.09 6.90
C PHE A 200 2.16 -5.51 7.40
N LYS A 201 1.16 -6.21 6.85
CA LYS A 201 1.01 -7.67 7.02
C LYS A 201 1.92 -8.43 6.05
N LEU A 202 2.09 -7.88 4.84
CA LEU A 202 2.99 -8.42 3.82
C LEU A 202 4.45 -8.05 4.09
N ASN A 203 4.69 -6.91 4.73
CA ASN A 203 6.02 -6.34 4.94
C ASN A 203 6.22 -5.98 6.42
N PRO A 204 7.09 -6.69 7.16
CA PRO A 204 7.32 -6.39 8.57
C PRO A 204 7.81 -4.96 8.79
N CYS A 205 7.26 -4.27 9.80
CA CYS A 205 7.50 -2.84 10.07
C CYS A 205 8.99 -2.44 10.17
N ASN A 206 9.83 -3.32 10.73
CA ASN A 206 11.27 -3.09 10.93
C ASN A 206 12.13 -3.70 9.81
N SER A 207 11.55 -4.14 8.69
CA SER A 207 12.32 -4.71 7.60
C SER A 207 13.10 -3.64 6.84
N LEU A 208 14.28 -4.01 6.33
CA LEU A 208 15.05 -3.14 5.45
C LEU A 208 14.27 -2.77 4.17
N GLY A 209 13.39 -3.66 3.71
CA GLY A 209 12.52 -3.41 2.56
C GLY A 209 11.55 -2.25 2.79
N VAL A 210 10.90 -2.21 3.97
CA VAL A 210 10.02 -1.09 4.36
C VAL A 210 10.83 0.20 4.49
N ARG A 211 12.00 0.16 5.12
CA ARG A 211 12.84 1.36 5.26
C ARG A 211 13.32 1.90 3.92
N ARG A 212 13.71 1.01 2.99
CA ARG A 212 14.09 1.38 1.63
C ARG A 212 12.92 2.01 0.87
N PHE A 213 11.73 1.45 1.01
CA PHE A 213 10.51 2.05 0.47
C PHE A 213 10.26 3.45 1.04
N GLU A 214 10.35 3.64 2.37
CA GLU A 214 10.20 4.95 3.02
C GLU A 214 11.21 5.98 2.50
N GLU A 215 12.48 5.58 2.38
CA GLU A 215 13.54 6.46 1.90
C GLU A 215 13.30 6.89 0.45
N ASN A 216 12.98 5.96 -0.44
CA ASN A 216 12.65 6.31 -1.81
C ASN A 216 11.33 7.09 -1.93
N LEU A 217 10.33 6.84 -1.06
CA LEU A 217 9.10 7.63 -1.02
C LEU A 217 9.40 9.09 -0.66
N LYS A 218 10.28 9.31 0.32
CA LYS A 218 10.80 10.64 0.67
C LYS A 218 11.55 11.27 -0.49
N LEU A 219 12.47 10.55 -1.14
CA LEU A 219 13.25 11.09 -2.27
C LEU A 219 12.36 11.48 -3.44
N PHE A 220 11.36 10.65 -3.77
CA PHE A 220 10.37 10.95 -4.79
C PHE A 220 9.56 12.20 -4.42
N ALA A 221 9.07 12.27 -3.17
CA ALA A 221 8.34 13.42 -2.66
C ALA A 221 9.14 14.73 -2.69
N LEU A 222 10.47 14.67 -2.65
CA LEU A 222 11.38 15.82 -2.67
C LEU A 222 12.00 16.08 -4.07
N SER A 223 11.58 15.34 -5.11
CA SER A 223 12.20 15.37 -6.45
C SER A 223 13.72 15.17 -6.41
N LYS A 224 14.17 14.27 -5.54
CA LYS A 224 15.58 13.87 -5.43
C LYS A 224 15.82 12.56 -6.21
N PRO A 225 17.05 12.30 -6.68
CA PRO A 225 17.39 11.03 -7.30
C PRO A 225 17.07 9.85 -6.39
N ALA A 226 16.51 8.79 -6.97
CA ALA A 226 16.19 7.57 -6.24
C ALA A 226 17.45 6.82 -5.81
N ILE A 227 17.35 6.04 -4.73
CA ILE A 227 18.30 4.98 -4.46
C ILE A 227 17.86 3.76 -5.28
N ARG A 228 18.45 3.63 -6.46
CA ARG A 228 18.07 2.64 -7.47
C ARG A 228 18.59 1.25 -7.13
N MET A 229 17.73 0.24 -7.25
CA MET A 229 18.10 -1.18 -7.15
C MET A 229 18.54 -1.74 -8.50
N GLN A 230 19.48 -2.69 -8.46
CA GLN A 230 19.88 -3.48 -9.62
C GLN A 230 18.78 -4.49 -9.98
N GLY A 231 18.43 -4.57 -11.26
CA GLY A 231 17.37 -5.44 -11.79
C GLY A 231 16.03 -4.73 -11.94
N SER A 232 15.39 -4.93 -13.09
CA SER A 232 14.12 -4.31 -13.47
C SER A 232 12.97 -4.76 -12.57
N SER A 233 12.00 -3.86 -12.36
CA SER A 233 10.69 -4.26 -11.84
C SER A 233 10.05 -5.34 -12.71
N LYS A 234 9.31 -6.25 -12.07
CA LYS A 234 8.48 -7.24 -12.78
C LYS A 234 7.40 -6.58 -13.62
N TYR A 235 6.85 -5.45 -13.17
CA TYR A 235 5.82 -4.69 -13.90
C TYR A 235 6.42 -3.98 -15.12
N ALA A 236 7.61 -3.39 -14.98
CA ALA A 236 8.32 -2.81 -16.12
C ALA A 236 8.72 -3.88 -17.15
N THR A 237 9.22 -5.02 -16.68
CA THR A 237 9.57 -6.17 -17.54
C THR A 237 8.34 -6.68 -18.29
N MET A 238 7.23 -6.86 -17.59
CA MET A 238 5.93 -7.23 -18.16
C MET A 238 5.47 -6.26 -19.25
N LYS A 239 5.45 -4.94 -18.97
CA LYS A 239 5.02 -3.92 -19.94
C LYS A 239 5.87 -3.96 -21.21
N LYS A 240 7.18 -4.20 -21.06
CA LYS A 240 8.12 -4.33 -22.18
C LYS A 240 7.94 -5.61 -22.98
N SER A 241 7.73 -6.75 -22.32
CA SER A 241 7.56 -8.04 -23.00
C SER A 241 6.18 -8.20 -23.65
N GLY A 242 5.18 -7.48 -23.16
CA GLY A 242 3.79 -7.64 -23.60
C GLY A 242 3.13 -8.90 -23.06
N GLY A 243 1.93 -9.19 -23.57
CA GLY A 243 1.15 -10.36 -23.21
C GLY A 243 1.64 -11.65 -23.88
N PRO A 244 1.29 -12.82 -23.31
CA PRO A 244 1.71 -14.11 -23.82
C PRO A 244 1.09 -14.39 -25.20
N SER A 245 1.82 -15.13 -26.03
CA SER A 245 1.28 -15.75 -27.25
C SER A 245 0.71 -17.14 -26.95
N GLY A 246 -0.17 -17.64 -27.81
CA GLY A 246 -0.76 -18.98 -27.67
C GLY A 246 -2.10 -19.02 -26.92
N SER A 247 -2.54 -20.23 -26.57
CA SER A 247 -3.85 -20.49 -25.98
C SER A 247 -3.90 -20.07 -24.51
N GLN A 248 -4.87 -19.23 -24.16
CA GLN A 248 -5.05 -18.70 -22.80
C GLN A 248 -6.45 -19.05 -22.26
N ASP A 249 -6.56 -19.23 -20.95
CA ASP A 249 -7.82 -19.34 -20.23
C ASP A 249 -8.38 -17.96 -19.89
N PHE A 250 -9.06 -17.39 -20.89
CA PHE A 250 -9.73 -16.10 -20.73
C PHE A 250 -10.90 -16.15 -19.75
N ASN A 251 -11.52 -17.29 -19.45
CA ASN A 251 -12.55 -17.34 -18.41
C ASN A 251 -11.92 -17.03 -17.05
N ARG A 252 -10.81 -17.70 -16.74
CA ARG A 252 -10.09 -17.48 -15.48
C ARG A 252 -9.47 -16.08 -15.40
N LEU A 253 -8.87 -15.57 -16.48
CA LEU A 253 -8.31 -14.22 -16.49
C LEU A 253 -9.37 -13.16 -16.19
N ILE A 254 -10.51 -13.24 -16.88
CA ILE A 254 -11.59 -12.28 -16.69
C ILE A 254 -12.20 -12.43 -15.28
N ASP A 255 -12.33 -13.65 -14.78
CA ASP A 255 -12.86 -13.92 -13.44
C ASP A 255 -12.00 -13.26 -12.36
N ASP A 256 -10.67 -13.43 -12.44
CA ASP A 256 -9.73 -12.83 -11.49
C ASP A 256 -9.73 -11.30 -11.59
N LEU A 257 -9.79 -10.74 -12.80
CA LEU A 257 -9.84 -9.29 -13.03
C LEU A 257 -11.11 -8.67 -12.44
N VAL A 258 -12.28 -9.26 -12.71
CA VAL A 258 -13.56 -8.78 -12.18
C VAL A 258 -13.61 -8.97 -10.66
N ALA A 259 -13.17 -10.11 -10.15
CA ALA A 259 -13.08 -10.36 -8.71
C ALA A 259 -12.23 -9.31 -8.00
N ASN A 260 -11.06 -8.98 -8.57
CA ASN A 260 -10.19 -7.96 -8.00
C ASN A 260 -10.85 -6.57 -7.98
N GLN A 261 -11.41 -6.13 -9.11
CA GLN A 261 -12.10 -4.85 -9.20
C GLN A 261 -13.28 -4.76 -8.21
N SER A 262 -14.03 -5.85 -8.08
CA SER A 262 -15.23 -5.90 -7.24
C SER A 262 -14.99 -5.68 -5.74
N LYS A 263 -13.75 -5.84 -5.26
CA LYS A 263 -13.38 -5.54 -3.86
C LYS A 263 -13.66 -4.10 -3.48
N THR A 264 -13.66 -3.20 -4.45
CA THR A 264 -13.92 -1.78 -4.27
C THR A 264 -15.38 -1.40 -4.50
N TRP A 265 -16.25 -2.31 -4.94
CA TRP A 265 -17.67 -2.02 -5.14
C TRP A 265 -18.40 -1.72 -3.82
N SER A 266 -19.31 -0.75 -3.85
CA SER A 266 -20.04 -0.32 -2.66
C SER A 266 -21.18 -1.30 -2.32
N PHE A 267 -22.09 -1.52 -3.26
CA PHE A 267 -23.34 -2.25 -3.02
C PHE A 267 -23.36 -3.66 -3.60
N ASN A 268 -22.79 -3.82 -4.80
CA ASN A 268 -22.80 -5.10 -5.50
C ASN A 268 -21.69 -6.02 -4.96
N ARG A 269 -21.96 -7.33 -4.99
CA ARG A 269 -20.99 -8.38 -4.68
C ARG A 269 -20.87 -9.30 -5.87
N TYR A 270 -19.68 -9.33 -6.46
CA TYR A 270 -19.38 -10.23 -7.56
C TYR A 270 -19.50 -11.70 -7.13
N THR A 271 -20.03 -12.55 -8.02
CA THR A 271 -20.04 -14.00 -7.82
C THR A 271 -18.85 -14.62 -8.55
N GLN A 272 -17.81 -14.99 -7.81
CA GLN A 272 -16.61 -15.60 -8.40
C GLN A 272 -16.96 -16.91 -9.15
N GLY A 273 -16.30 -17.14 -10.29
CA GLY A 273 -16.57 -18.24 -11.20
C GLY A 273 -17.81 -18.06 -12.07
N SER A 274 -18.46 -16.89 -12.07
CA SER A 274 -19.68 -16.63 -12.86
C SER A 274 -19.41 -16.12 -14.28
N ILE A 275 -18.15 -15.98 -14.68
CA ILE A 275 -17.80 -15.58 -16.05
C ILE A 275 -18.37 -16.57 -17.06
N SER A 276 -19.05 -16.04 -18.07
CA SER A 276 -19.64 -16.82 -19.14
C SER A 276 -19.68 -16.05 -20.45
N GLY A 277 -19.82 -16.76 -21.58
CA GLY A 277 -19.96 -16.15 -22.91
C GLY A 277 -18.73 -15.36 -23.37
N VAL A 278 -17.53 -15.78 -22.97
CA VAL A 278 -16.29 -15.08 -23.34
C VAL A 278 -16.13 -15.04 -24.85
N THR A 279 -16.04 -13.83 -25.38
CA THR A 279 -15.91 -13.55 -26.81
C THR A 279 -14.67 -12.68 -27.05
N ILE A 280 -13.84 -13.07 -28.01
CA ILE A 280 -12.73 -12.23 -28.50
C ILE A 280 -13.30 -11.31 -29.57
N LEU A 281 -13.38 -10.01 -29.30
CA LEU A 281 -13.96 -9.03 -30.21
C LEU A 281 -13.00 -8.68 -31.36
N SER A 282 -11.70 -8.62 -31.05
CA SER A 282 -10.65 -8.29 -32.01
C SER A 282 -9.30 -8.84 -31.57
N LYS A 283 -8.37 -8.97 -32.52
CA LYS A 283 -7.00 -9.46 -32.32
C LYS A 283 -5.98 -8.57 -33.00
N ASP A 284 -4.76 -8.56 -32.49
CA ASP A 284 -3.62 -7.92 -33.12
C ASP A 284 -2.97 -8.81 -34.20
N ASN A 285 -1.91 -8.30 -34.82
CA ASN A 285 -1.17 -9.00 -35.88
C ASN A 285 -0.46 -10.28 -35.40
N GLU A 286 -0.29 -10.45 -34.09
CA GLU A 286 0.30 -11.65 -33.46
C GLU A 286 -0.79 -12.63 -32.98
N GLY A 287 -2.07 -12.32 -33.23
CA GLY A 287 -3.21 -13.14 -32.84
C GLY A 287 -3.62 -13.01 -31.37
N ARG A 288 -3.03 -12.07 -30.62
CA ARG A 288 -3.38 -11.77 -29.22
C ARG A 288 -4.66 -10.93 -29.17
N PRO A 289 -5.50 -11.05 -28.13
CA PRO A 289 -6.70 -10.21 -28.00
C PRO A 289 -6.35 -8.73 -27.96
N MET A 290 -7.13 -7.92 -28.69
CA MET A 290 -7.18 -6.47 -28.52
C MET A 290 -8.41 -6.04 -27.69
N ALA A 291 -9.47 -6.84 -27.73
CA ALA A 291 -10.64 -6.65 -26.87
C ALA A 291 -11.33 -7.99 -26.57
N LEU A 292 -11.75 -8.17 -25.33
CA LEU A 292 -12.56 -9.28 -24.85
C LEU A 292 -13.89 -8.76 -24.29
N GLN A 293 -14.94 -9.57 -24.40
CA GLN A 293 -16.21 -9.33 -23.72
C GLN A 293 -16.72 -10.60 -23.07
N ALA A 294 -17.31 -10.48 -21.88
CA ALA A 294 -17.94 -11.59 -21.18
C ALA A 294 -19.12 -11.11 -20.33
N ASN A 295 -19.95 -12.05 -19.91
CA ASN A 295 -21.01 -11.83 -18.93
C ASN A 295 -20.54 -12.31 -17.56
N TYR A 296 -21.12 -11.71 -16.52
CA TYR A 296 -20.83 -12.05 -15.13
C TYR A 296 -22.08 -11.88 -14.26
N SER A 297 -22.12 -12.55 -13.11
CA SER A 297 -23.22 -12.42 -12.15
C SER A 297 -22.79 -11.71 -10.87
N TYR A 298 -23.68 -10.91 -10.30
CA TYR A 298 -23.48 -10.22 -9.02
C TYR A 298 -24.74 -10.26 -8.16
N LYS A 299 -24.56 -10.11 -6.85
CA LYS A 299 -25.64 -9.99 -5.87
C LYS A 299 -25.74 -8.53 -5.42
N GLY A 300 -26.93 -7.95 -5.54
CA GLY A 300 -27.26 -6.59 -5.11
C GLY A 300 -28.27 -6.57 -3.96
N PHE A 301 -29.08 -5.51 -3.88
CA PHE A 301 -30.15 -5.35 -2.89
C PHE A 301 -31.31 -6.36 -3.10
N GLY A 302 -31.08 -7.62 -2.70
CA GLY A 302 -32.12 -8.65 -2.58
C GLY A 302 -32.22 -9.66 -3.74
N SER A 303 -31.54 -9.43 -4.86
CA SER A 303 -31.54 -10.36 -6.00
C SER A 303 -30.17 -10.53 -6.64
N SER A 304 -30.00 -11.66 -7.35
CA SER A 304 -28.87 -11.86 -8.25
C SER A 304 -29.21 -11.28 -9.61
N ALA A 305 -28.26 -10.58 -10.20
CA ALA A 305 -28.38 -9.98 -11.52
C ALA A 305 -27.15 -10.29 -12.37
N ASN A 306 -27.25 -10.06 -13.67
CA ASN A 306 -26.15 -10.23 -14.61
C ASN A 306 -25.68 -8.86 -15.10
N GLY A 307 -24.38 -8.77 -15.35
CA GLY A 307 -23.72 -7.66 -16.01
C GLY A 307 -22.82 -8.17 -17.14
N TRP A 308 -22.28 -7.24 -17.91
CA TRP A 308 -21.22 -7.54 -18.86
C TRP A 308 -19.96 -6.75 -18.52
N VAL A 309 -18.83 -7.31 -18.91
CA VAL A 309 -17.51 -6.68 -18.82
C VAL A 309 -16.85 -6.70 -20.19
N LYS A 310 -16.25 -5.57 -20.57
CA LYS A 310 -15.37 -5.46 -21.74
C LYS A 310 -13.96 -5.14 -21.25
N ILE A 311 -12.96 -5.83 -21.80
CA ILE A 311 -11.55 -5.59 -21.45
C ILE A 311 -10.80 -5.29 -22.72
N ASP A 312 -10.19 -4.11 -22.77
CA ASP A 312 -9.33 -3.70 -23.87
C ASP A 312 -7.87 -3.99 -23.51
N PHE A 313 -7.10 -4.38 -24.53
CA PHE A 313 -5.72 -4.81 -24.40
C PHE A 313 -4.78 -3.88 -25.15
N THR A 314 -3.57 -3.71 -24.64
CA THR A 314 -2.48 -2.97 -25.29
C THR A 314 -1.21 -3.80 -25.20
N ASN A 315 -0.51 -3.99 -26.32
CA ASN A 315 0.63 -4.91 -26.42
C ASN A 315 0.30 -6.32 -25.87
N GLY A 316 -0.92 -6.80 -26.13
CA GLY A 316 -1.41 -8.08 -25.64
C GLY A 316 -1.70 -8.16 -24.13
N LEU A 317 -1.57 -7.08 -23.36
CA LEU A 317 -1.86 -7.02 -21.91
C LEU A 317 -3.21 -6.34 -21.63
N PRO A 318 -4.01 -6.78 -20.65
CA PRO A 318 -5.17 -6.03 -20.18
C PRO A 318 -4.77 -4.59 -19.81
N ASN A 319 -5.48 -3.60 -20.36
CA ASN A 319 -5.19 -2.18 -20.16
C ASN A 319 -6.38 -1.43 -19.55
N CYS A 320 -7.60 -1.71 -19.99
CA CYS A 320 -8.81 -1.07 -19.49
C CYS A 320 -9.92 -2.09 -19.28
N ILE A 321 -10.63 -2.00 -18.15
CA ILE A 321 -11.82 -2.79 -17.84
C ILE A 321 -13.02 -1.84 -17.81
N TYR A 322 -14.05 -2.18 -18.57
CA TYR A 322 -15.31 -1.45 -18.65
C TYR A 322 -16.44 -2.34 -18.15
N PHE A 323 -17.25 -1.81 -17.26
CA PHE A 323 -18.40 -2.50 -16.71
C PHE A 323 -19.69 -1.95 -17.32
N PHE A 324 -20.74 -2.77 -17.36
CA PHE A 324 -22.02 -2.40 -17.97
C PHE A 324 -22.66 -1.13 -17.42
N ASP A 325 -22.42 -0.83 -16.14
CA ASP A 325 -22.93 0.33 -15.42
C ASP A 325 -22.11 1.61 -15.68
N PHE A 326 -20.83 1.46 -16.02
CA PHE A 326 -19.93 2.54 -16.41
C PHE A 326 -19.16 2.21 -17.70
N PRO A 327 -19.86 2.12 -18.85
CA PRO A 327 -19.29 1.58 -20.09
C PRO A 327 -18.21 2.47 -20.72
N SER A 328 -18.13 3.75 -20.33
CA SER A 328 -17.16 4.73 -20.81
C SER A 328 -15.99 4.96 -19.84
N ASN A 329 -16.01 4.36 -18.65
CA ASN A 329 -14.99 4.59 -17.63
C ASN A 329 -13.98 3.43 -17.64
N CYS A 330 -12.75 3.73 -18.06
CA CYS A 330 -11.65 2.76 -18.02
C CYS A 330 -11.20 2.53 -16.58
N LYS A 331 -11.42 1.31 -16.06
CA LYS A 331 -10.82 0.85 -14.81
C LYS A 331 -9.48 0.18 -15.09
N THR A 332 -8.43 0.64 -14.42
CA THR A 332 -7.08 0.07 -14.53
C THR A 332 -7.05 -1.35 -13.94
N PRO A 333 -6.67 -2.39 -14.69
CA PRO A 333 -6.48 -3.75 -14.20
C PRO A 333 -5.47 -3.84 -13.05
N SER A 334 -5.61 -4.86 -12.19
CA SER A 334 -4.59 -5.13 -11.17
C SER A 334 -3.26 -5.53 -11.82
N SER A 335 -2.20 -4.78 -11.54
CA SER A 335 -0.88 -5.03 -12.13
C SER A 335 -0.32 -6.40 -11.77
N SER A 336 -0.62 -6.95 -10.58
CA SER A 336 -0.22 -8.31 -10.21
C SER A 336 -0.92 -9.38 -11.07
N ILE A 337 -2.20 -9.20 -11.39
CA ILE A 337 -2.93 -10.12 -12.29
C ILE A 337 -2.38 -10.01 -13.72
N VAL A 338 -2.16 -8.79 -14.20
CA VAL A 338 -1.57 -8.55 -15.53
C VAL A 338 -0.16 -9.15 -15.62
N ALA A 339 0.64 -9.06 -14.55
CA ALA A 339 1.98 -9.66 -14.51
C ALA A 339 1.93 -11.19 -14.52
N ALA A 340 1.03 -11.79 -13.74
CA ALA A 340 0.82 -13.23 -13.76
C ALA A 340 0.36 -13.72 -15.14
N TYR A 341 -0.50 -12.94 -15.82
CA TYR A 341 -0.91 -13.19 -17.19
C TYR A 341 0.24 -13.10 -18.20
N ALA A 342 1.05 -12.05 -18.15
CA ALA A 342 2.25 -11.93 -18.99
C ALA A 342 3.24 -13.09 -18.80
N GLN A 343 3.32 -13.64 -17.59
CA GLN A 343 4.18 -14.77 -17.24
C GLN A 343 3.57 -16.14 -17.60
N GLY A 344 2.38 -16.18 -18.22
CA GLY A 344 1.76 -17.42 -18.67
C GLY A 344 0.97 -18.19 -17.60
N SER A 345 0.65 -17.57 -16.46
CA SER A 345 -0.12 -18.22 -15.37
C SER A 345 -1.56 -18.60 -15.77
N TYR A 346 -2.00 -18.17 -16.94
CA TYR A 346 -3.30 -18.40 -17.54
C TYR A 346 -3.22 -19.23 -18.83
N GLY A 347 -2.09 -19.89 -19.11
CA GLY A 347 -1.98 -20.83 -20.23
C GLY A 347 -2.93 -22.03 -20.09
N LYS A 348 -3.38 -22.58 -21.22
CA LYS A 348 -4.19 -23.81 -21.28
C LYS A 348 -3.36 -25.06 -21.49
#